data_AF-A0A540WN91-F1
#
_entry.id   AF-A0A540WN91-F1
#
_cell.length_a   1.000
_cell.length_b   1.000
_cell.length_c   1.000
_cell.angle_alpha   90.00
_cell.angle_beta   90.00
_cell.angle_gamma   90.00
#
_symmetry.space_group_name_H-M   'P 1'
#
loop_
_entity.id
_entity.type
_entity.pdbx_description
1 polymer ?
#
loop_
_entity_poly.entity_id
_entity_poly.type
_entity_poly.pdbx_seq_one_letter_code
_entity_poly.pdbx_strand_id
1 'polypeptide(L)'
;MSAPIISTGGQPLTEVRLVLPWPPSGNRYWRSDRGESPHVSPEGKRYKALVAQLCIGQRALKGTVVFSATLYPPTLQSCDPGNRLKVLEDSLELVAYLNDNQVRRYRDVAFADGSYGKKGARVEPHLTGQEWASREEVEAERRQRAERAAKARMTRNRNRAAKARVGFRMSPSLRMPTRRDDE
;
A
#
# COMPACT_ATOMS: atom_id res chain seq x y z
N MET A 1 -40.59 -26.78 17.70
CA MET A 1 -40.56 -25.88 16.53
C MET A 1 -39.11 -25.57 16.22
N SER A 2 -38.49 -26.34 15.32
CA SER A 2 -37.09 -26.14 14.92
C SER A 2 -36.98 -24.96 13.96
N ALA A 3 -36.10 -24.02 14.27
CA ALA A 3 -35.78 -22.91 13.39
C ALA A 3 -35.11 -23.42 12.09
N PRO A 4 -35.37 -22.78 10.94
CA PRO A 4 -34.78 -23.22 9.68
C PRO A 4 -33.28 -22.93 9.67
N ILE A 5 -32.50 -23.97 9.37
CA ILE A 5 -31.09 -23.86 9.06
C ILE A 5 -31.02 -23.19 7.68
N ILE A 6 -30.70 -21.90 7.64
CA ILE A 6 -30.39 -21.22 6.38
C ILE A 6 -29.07 -21.82 5.88
N SER A 7 -29.20 -22.78 4.97
CA SER A 7 -28.09 -23.35 4.22
C SER A 7 -27.50 -22.26 3.33
N THR A 8 -26.53 -21.53 3.86
CA THR A 8 -25.75 -20.56 3.07
C THR A 8 -24.71 -21.39 2.33
N GLY A 9 -24.99 -21.74 1.08
CA GLY A 9 -24.08 -22.46 0.17
C GLY A 9 -22.84 -21.64 -0.24
N GLY A 10 -22.13 -21.04 0.71
CA GLY A 10 -20.83 -20.44 0.49
C GLY A 10 -19.76 -21.47 0.79
N GLN A 11 -18.86 -21.73 -0.17
CA GLN A 11 -17.65 -22.51 0.08
C GLN A 11 -16.92 -22.03 1.35
N PRO A 12 -16.20 -22.92 2.06
CA PRO A 12 -15.41 -22.49 3.21
C PRO A 12 -14.44 -21.40 2.77
N LEU A 13 -14.62 -20.18 3.29
CA LEU A 13 -13.69 -19.10 3.04
C LEU A 13 -12.37 -19.43 3.71
N THR A 14 -11.30 -19.31 2.93
CA THR A 14 -9.94 -19.36 3.47
C THR A 14 -9.67 -18.04 4.19
N GLU A 15 -8.97 -18.09 5.32
CA GLU A 15 -8.73 -16.91 6.13
C GLU A 15 -7.26 -16.72 6.50
N VAL A 16 -6.85 -15.46 6.55
CA VAL A 16 -5.54 -15.02 7.01
C VAL A 16 -5.76 -14.10 8.22
N ARG A 17 -5.21 -14.49 9.37
CA ARG A 17 -5.23 -13.69 10.59
C ARG A 17 -3.80 -13.40 10.98
N LEU A 18 -3.45 -12.13 11.08
CA LEU A 18 -2.09 -11.70 11.41
C LEU A 18 -2.09 -10.76 12.60
N VAL A 19 -0.96 -10.71 13.30
CA VAL A 19 -0.67 -9.67 14.29
C VAL A 19 0.58 -8.95 13.83
N LEU A 20 0.41 -7.70 13.42
CA LEU A 20 1.47 -6.89 12.82
C LEU A 20 1.83 -5.70 13.71
N PRO A 21 3.09 -5.26 13.71
CA PRO A 21 3.48 -4.04 14.41
C PRO A 21 2.72 -2.83 13.87
N TRP A 22 2.58 -1.79 14.69
CA TRP A 22 1.91 -0.56 14.26
C TRP A 22 2.61 0.05 13.03
N PRO A 23 1.89 0.29 11.92
CA PRO A 23 2.50 0.81 10.70
C PRO A 23 3.00 2.25 10.88
N PRO A 24 4.01 2.67 10.09
CA PRO A 24 4.30 4.10 9.91
C PRO A 24 3.09 4.81 9.30
N SER A 25 3.08 6.14 9.35
CA SER A 25 2.00 6.89 8.67
C SER A 25 2.21 6.81 7.16
N GLY A 26 1.15 6.88 6.36
CA GLY A 26 1.25 6.97 4.89
C GLY A 26 2.20 8.08 4.45
N ASN A 27 2.18 9.24 5.13
CA ASN A 27 3.11 10.35 4.88
C ASN A 27 4.58 10.03 5.20
N ARG A 28 4.87 9.10 6.11
CA ARG A 28 6.25 8.62 6.37
C ARG A 28 6.63 7.47 5.44
N TYR A 29 5.63 6.71 5.00
CA TYR A 29 5.79 5.55 4.15
C TYR A 29 6.06 5.91 2.70
N TRP A 30 5.28 6.84 2.13
CA TRP A 30 5.45 7.32 0.77
C TRP A 30 6.23 8.64 0.76
N ARG A 31 7.20 8.76 -0.15
CA ARG A 31 7.96 9.98 -0.43
C ARG A 31 7.79 10.37 -1.87
N SER A 32 7.68 11.67 -2.12
CA SER A 32 7.65 12.25 -3.46
C SER A 32 8.65 13.38 -3.49
N ASP A 33 9.87 13.08 -3.95
CA ASP A 33 10.88 14.12 -4.15
C ASP A 33 10.52 14.97 -5.36
N ARG A 34 11.00 16.22 -5.40
CA ARG A 34 10.62 17.18 -6.42
C ARG A 34 10.97 16.66 -7.81
N GLY A 35 9.94 16.44 -8.64
CA GLY A 35 10.09 15.91 -10.00
C GLY A 35 10.26 14.40 -10.07
N GLU A 36 10.10 13.69 -8.96
CA GLU A 36 10.10 12.23 -8.89
C GLU A 36 8.70 11.68 -8.64
N SER A 37 8.47 10.44 -9.06
CA SER A 37 7.25 9.73 -8.73
C SER A 37 7.25 9.33 -7.26
N PRO A 38 6.06 9.23 -6.63
CA PRO A 38 5.94 8.66 -5.29
C PRO A 38 6.64 7.30 -5.22
N HIS A 39 7.43 7.10 -4.17
CA HIS A 39 8.16 5.87 -3.92
C HIS A 39 8.13 5.51 -2.43
N VAL A 40 8.35 4.23 -2.12
CA VAL A 40 8.42 3.74 -0.74
C VAL A 40 9.69 4.27 -0.08
N SER A 41 9.53 4.94 1.05
CA SER A 41 10.62 5.47 1.86
C SER A 41 11.50 4.37 2.45
N PRO A 42 12.72 4.68 2.95
CA PRO A 42 13.53 3.71 3.67
C PRO A 42 12.80 3.09 4.88
N GLU A 43 12.00 3.89 5.59
CA GLU A 43 11.17 3.41 6.69
C GLU A 43 10.08 2.46 6.21
N GLY A 44 9.40 2.79 5.10
CA GLY A 44 8.41 1.92 4.51
C GLY A 44 8.99 0.58 4.05
N LYS A 45 10.19 0.59 3.43
CA LYS A 45 10.88 -0.66 3.03
C LYS A 45 11.23 -1.53 4.24
N ARG A 46 11.68 -0.94 5.34
CA ARG A 46 11.92 -1.66 6.61
C ARG A 46 10.64 -2.28 7.14
N TYR A 47 9.53 -1.53 7.11
CA TYR A 47 8.24 -2.05 7.53
C TYR A 47 7.76 -3.22 6.65
N LYS A 48 7.86 -3.12 5.31
CA LYS A 48 7.54 -4.24 4.39
C LYS A 48 8.37 -5.48 4.69
N ALA A 49 9.68 -5.30 4.90
CA ALA A 49 10.58 -6.42 5.22
C ALA A 49 10.21 -7.08 6.55
N LEU A 50 9.86 -6.27 7.57
CA LEU A 50 9.39 -6.77 8.86
C LEU A 50 8.09 -7.56 8.74
N VAL A 51 7.10 -7.05 7.99
CA VAL A 51 5.85 -7.78 7.72
C VAL A 51 6.13 -9.10 7.01
N ALA A 52 6.94 -9.08 5.95
CA ALA A 52 7.29 -10.31 5.24
C ALA A 52 8.00 -11.33 6.13
N GLN A 53 8.87 -10.88 7.05
CA GLN A 53 9.56 -11.73 8.01
C GLN A 53 8.60 -12.33 9.04
N LEU A 54 7.67 -11.54 9.58
CA LEU A 54 6.68 -12.01 10.55
C LEU A 54 5.68 -12.99 9.94
N CYS A 55 5.48 -12.92 8.63
CA CYS A 55 4.55 -13.76 7.89
C CYS A 55 5.24 -14.90 7.11
N ILE A 56 6.46 -15.31 7.50
CA ILE A 56 7.10 -16.49 6.90
C ILE A 56 6.21 -17.72 7.09
N GLY A 57 5.96 -18.45 6.00
CA GLY A 57 5.07 -19.61 5.99
C GLY A 57 3.59 -19.27 5.77
N GLN A 58 3.21 -17.99 5.81
CA GLN A 58 1.86 -17.55 5.45
C GLN A 58 1.61 -17.82 3.97
N ARG A 59 0.46 -18.41 3.66
CA ARG A 59 -0.03 -18.57 2.29
C ARG A 59 -0.81 -17.34 1.88
N ALA A 60 -0.67 -16.93 0.62
CA ALA A 60 -1.43 -15.82 0.06
C ALA A 60 -2.80 -16.29 -0.44
N LEU A 61 -3.83 -15.45 -0.29
CA LEU A 61 -5.16 -15.66 -0.82
C LEU A 61 -5.22 -15.38 -2.33
N LYS A 62 -6.04 -16.15 -3.03
CA LYS A 62 -6.38 -16.00 -4.45
C LYS A 62 -7.88 -15.66 -4.59
N GLY A 63 -8.22 -14.93 -5.64
CA GLY A 63 -9.58 -14.49 -5.93
C GLY A 63 -9.99 -13.26 -5.13
N THR A 64 -11.30 -13.04 -5.01
CA THR A 64 -11.84 -11.88 -4.28
C THR A 64 -11.52 -11.98 -2.78
N VAL A 65 -10.96 -10.90 -2.23
CA VAL A 65 -10.59 -10.75 -0.83
C VAL A 65 -11.49 -9.72 -0.15
N VAL A 66 -11.96 -10.06 1.04
CA VAL A 66 -12.58 -9.13 1.99
C VAL A 66 -11.56 -8.81 3.06
N PHE A 67 -11.30 -7.52 3.28
CA PHE A 67 -10.31 -7.02 4.22
C PHE A 67 -10.98 -6.47 5.49
N SER A 68 -10.53 -6.95 6.64
CA SER A 68 -10.90 -6.45 7.97
C SER A 68 -9.64 -6.16 8.78
N ALA A 69 -9.73 -5.22 9.72
CA ALA A 69 -8.61 -4.94 10.62
C ALA A 69 -9.04 -4.25 11.91
N THR A 70 -8.44 -4.69 13.01
CA THR A 70 -8.52 -4.00 14.29
C THR A 70 -7.22 -3.27 14.58
N LEU A 71 -7.32 -1.97 14.86
CA LEU A 71 -6.18 -1.07 15.04
C LEU A 71 -5.96 -0.77 16.52
N TYR A 72 -4.75 -1.05 17.02
CA TYR A 72 -4.30 -0.75 18.39
C TYR A 72 -3.21 0.34 18.36
N PRO A 73 -3.57 1.63 18.48
CA PRO A 73 -2.64 2.73 18.25
C PRO A 73 -1.64 2.93 19.40
N PRO A 74 -0.42 3.43 19.12
CA PRO A 74 0.61 3.66 20.13
C PRO A 74 0.32 4.84 21.05
N THR A 75 -0.58 5.74 20.64
CA THR A 75 -0.90 7.01 21.31
C THR A 75 -2.38 7.32 21.16
N LEU A 76 -2.93 8.14 22.05
CA LEU A 76 -4.30 8.67 21.98
C LEU A 76 -4.52 9.70 20.86
N GLN A 77 -3.45 10.09 20.14
CA GLN A 77 -3.56 11.01 19.02
C GLN A 77 -4.49 10.43 17.95
N SER A 78 -5.50 11.21 17.57
CA SER A 78 -6.37 10.89 16.44
C SER A 78 -5.54 10.62 15.20
N CYS A 79 -5.80 9.49 14.55
CA CYS A 79 -5.19 9.16 13.27
C CYS A 79 -6.24 8.58 12.34
N ASP A 80 -6.07 8.84 11.04
CA ASP A 80 -6.96 8.31 10.01
C ASP A 80 -6.70 6.79 9.81
N PRO A 81 -7.72 5.92 9.95
CA PRO A 81 -7.61 4.50 9.60
C PRO A 81 -7.17 4.29 8.15
N GLY A 82 -7.67 5.09 7.21
CA GLY A 82 -7.38 4.94 5.78
C GLY A 82 -5.89 5.13 5.48
N ASN A 83 -5.25 6.09 6.12
CA ASN A 83 -3.81 6.32 6.05
C ASN A 83 -2.98 5.12 6.55
N ARG A 84 -3.47 4.38 7.56
CA ARG A 84 -2.80 3.15 8.05
C ARG A 84 -3.09 1.96 7.14
N LEU A 85 -4.32 1.85 6.68
CA LEU A 85 -4.81 0.79 5.81
C LEU A 85 -4.03 0.73 4.49
N LYS A 86 -3.78 1.88 3.85
CA LYS A 86 -2.95 1.96 2.63
C LYS A 86 -1.54 1.40 2.81
N VAL A 87 -0.95 1.59 4.00
CA VAL A 87 0.37 1.04 4.32
C VAL A 87 0.30 -0.47 4.51
N LEU A 88 -0.74 -0.94 5.19
CA LEU A 88 -0.97 -2.37 5.41
C LEU A 88 -1.21 -3.12 4.09
N GLU A 89 -2.05 -2.59 3.21
CA GLU A 89 -2.33 -3.18 1.90
C GLU A 89 -1.05 -3.35 1.07
N ASP A 90 -0.26 -2.29 0.92
CA ASP A 90 1.00 -2.39 0.15
C ASP A 90 2.00 -3.36 0.80
N SER A 91 1.95 -3.52 2.13
CA SER A 91 2.84 -4.43 2.87
C SER A 91 2.39 -5.89 2.84
N LEU A 92 1.08 -6.14 2.67
CA LEU A 92 0.47 -7.46 2.65
C LEU A 92 0.40 -8.07 1.24
N GLU A 93 0.61 -7.27 0.20
CA GLU A 93 0.71 -7.74 -1.16
C GLU A 93 1.88 -8.72 -1.35
N LEU A 94 1.62 -9.85 -2.01
CA LEU A 94 2.49 -11.05 -2.11
C LEU A 94 2.80 -11.75 -0.78
N VAL A 95 2.11 -11.38 0.31
CA VAL A 95 2.24 -11.99 1.64
C VAL A 95 0.91 -12.66 2.04
N ALA A 96 -0.16 -11.88 2.14
CA ALA A 96 -1.50 -12.36 2.50
C ALA A 96 -2.43 -12.51 1.28
N TYR A 97 -2.12 -11.87 0.17
CA TYR A 97 -2.82 -11.99 -1.13
C TYR A 97 -1.85 -11.68 -2.27
N LEU A 98 -2.19 -12.03 -3.51
CA LEU A 98 -1.30 -11.84 -4.67
C LEU A 98 -1.18 -10.38 -5.08
N ASN A 99 -2.29 -9.68 -5.26
CA ASN A 99 -2.33 -8.28 -5.68
C ASN A 99 -3.47 -7.49 -5.01
N ASP A 100 -3.31 -6.18 -4.91
CA ASP A 100 -4.27 -5.27 -4.29
C ASP A 100 -5.64 -5.25 -5.00
N ASN A 101 -5.69 -5.51 -6.31
CA ASN A 101 -6.94 -5.64 -7.06
C ASN A 101 -7.84 -6.80 -6.59
N GLN A 102 -7.34 -7.70 -5.74
CA GLN A 102 -8.16 -8.72 -5.08
C GLN A 102 -9.02 -8.15 -3.96
N VAL A 103 -8.58 -7.08 -3.29
CA VAL A 103 -9.32 -6.45 -2.20
C VAL A 103 -10.49 -5.67 -2.79
N ARG A 104 -11.70 -6.25 -2.68
CA ARG A 104 -12.91 -5.65 -3.25
C ARG A 104 -13.90 -5.16 -2.22
N ARG A 105 -13.71 -5.55 -0.96
CA ARG A 105 -14.61 -5.17 0.14
C ARG A 105 -13.80 -4.94 1.41
N TYR A 106 -14.16 -3.90 2.13
CA TYR A 106 -13.72 -3.68 3.50
C TYR A 106 -14.86 -4.02 4.44
N ARG A 107 -14.52 -4.61 5.59
CA ARG A 107 -15.47 -4.94 6.65
C ARG A 107 -14.82 -4.66 7.99
N ASP A 108 -15.56 -4.10 8.95
CA ASP A 108 -15.16 -3.98 10.36
C ASP A 108 -13.73 -3.43 10.57
N VAL A 109 -13.39 -2.35 9.86
CA VAL A 109 -12.12 -1.63 10.06
C VAL A 109 -12.31 -0.61 11.17
N ALA A 110 -11.75 -0.86 12.35
CA ALA A 110 -11.98 -0.03 13.53
C ALA A 110 -10.77 0.04 14.45
N PHE A 111 -10.69 1.11 15.24
CA PHE A 111 -9.81 1.17 16.39
C PHE A 111 -10.38 0.31 17.52
N ALA A 112 -9.52 -0.40 18.25
CA ALA A 112 -9.95 -1.12 19.43
C ALA A 112 -10.15 -0.16 20.62
N ASP A 113 -11.33 -0.24 21.23
CA ASP A 113 -11.71 0.61 22.36
C ASP A 113 -10.75 0.46 23.55
N GLY A 114 -10.37 1.59 24.16
CA GLY A 114 -9.55 1.62 25.39
C GLY A 114 -8.13 1.09 25.25
N SER A 115 -7.69 0.69 24.06
CA SER A 115 -6.42 -0.04 23.86
C SER A 115 -5.32 0.85 23.27
N TYR A 116 -4.79 1.74 24.12
CA TYR A 116 -3.75 2.69 23.73
C TYR A 116 -2.43 2.38 24.45
N GLY A 117 -1.33 2.52 23.72
CA GLY A 117 0.01 2.58 24.34
C GLY A 117 1.09 1.91 23.53
N LYS A 118 2.31 2.45 23.63
CA LYS A 118 3.48 1.99 22.85
C LYS A 118 3.77 0.49 22.98
N LYS A 119 3.55 -0.10 24.16
CA LYS A 119 3.82 -1.53 24.42
C LYS A 119 2.83 -2.47 23.71
N GLY A 120 1.60 -2.01 23.44
CA GLY A 120 0.55 -2.82 22.81
C GLY A 120 0.27 -2.45 21.35
N ALA A 121 1.06 -1.54 20.78
CA ALA A 121 0.78 -0.92 19.49
C ALA A 121 0.93 -1.92 18.33
N ARG A 122 -0.19 -2.25 17.68
CA ARG A 122 -0.25 -3.28 16.64
C ARG A 122 -1.48 -3.11 15.74
N VAL A 123 -1.52 -3.84 14.65
CA VAL A 123 -2.71 -3.99 13.83
C VAL A 123 -2.95 -5.47 13.62
N GLU A 124 -4.20 -5.87 13.77
CA GLU A 124 -4.64 -7.25 13.61
C GLU A 124 -5.52 -7.33 12.35
N PRO A 125 -4.93 -7.53 11.16
CA PRO A 125 -5.73 -7.73 9.95
C PRO A 125 -6.30 -9.14 9.91
N HIS A 126 -7.55 -9.22 9.47
CA HIS A 126 -8.27 -10.45 9.15
C HIS A 126 -8.75 -10.38 7.71
N LEU A 127 -8.26 -11.27 6.87
CA LEU A 127 -8.62 -11.33 5.46
C LEU A 127 -9.35 -12.64 5.20
N THR A 128 -10.40 -12.58 4.42
CA THR A 128 -11.10 -13.79 3.94
C THR A 128 -11.08 -13.81 2.42
N GLY A 129 -10.87 -14.99 1.85
CA GLY A 129 -10.79 -15.21 0.42
C GLY A 129 -11.37 -16.57 0.03
N GLN A 130 -11.47 -16.80 -1.28
CA GLN A 130 -12.07 -18.04 -1.80
C GLN A 130 -11.09 -19.20 -1.74
N GLU A 131 -9.83 -18.95 -2.10
CA GLU A 131 -8.84 -20.01 -2.29
C GLU A 131 -7.44 -19.57 -1.83
N TRP A 132 -6.57 -20.55 -1.60
CA TRP A 132 -5.15 -20.31 -1.41
C TRP A 132 -4.42 -20.29 -2.75
N ALA A 133 -3.56 -19.31 -2.95
CA ALA A 133 -2.64 -19.29 -4.08
C ALA A 133 -1.60 -20.42 -3.97
N SER A 134 -1.19 -20.96 -5.11
CA SER A 134 -0.04 -21.85 -5.22
C SER A 134 1.26 -21.04 -5.13
N ARG A 135 2.38 -21.72 -4.82
CA ARG A 135 3.70 -21.06 -4.78
C ARG A 135 4.09 -20.50 -6.15
N GLU A 136 3.79 -21.23 -7.21
CA GLU A 136 4.06 -20.82 -8.59
C GLU A 136 3.27 -19.57 -8.98
N GLU A 137 2.02 -19.45 -8.54
CA GLU A 137 1.19 -18.25 -8.78
C GLU A 137 1.76 -17.03 -8.06
N VAL A 138 2.23 -17.20 -6.81
CA VAL A 138 2.89 -16.13 -6.05
C VAL A 138 4.17 -15.68 -6.75
N GLU A 139 4.99 -16.63 -7.23
CA GLU A 139 6.22 -16.33 -7.96
C GLU A 139 5.94 -15.66 -9.31
N ALA A 140 4.91 -16.11 -10.03
CA ALA A 140 4.48 -15.52 -11.29
C ALA A 140 4.03 -14.06 -11.09
N GLU A 141 3.19 -13.78 -10.09
CA GLU A 141 2.76 -12.42 -9.77
C GLU A 141 3.96 -11.53 -9.38
N ARG A 142 4.90 -12.07 -8.61
CA ARG A 142 6.15 -11.37 -8.25
C ARG A 142 6.95 -10.97 -9.48
N ARG A 143 7.12 -11.88 -10.46
CA ARG A 143 7.79 -11.60 -11.74
C ARG A 143 7.03 -10.54 -12.54
N GLN A 144 5.72 -10.71 -12.71
CA GLN A 144 4.88 -9.76 -13.45
C GLN A 144 4.90 -8.36 -12.82
N ARG A 145 4.90 -8.26 -11.49
CA ARG A 145 5.03 -7.00 -10.77
C ARG A 145 6.39 -6.34 -11.03
N ALA A 146 7.48 -7.10 -10.98
CA ALA A 146 8.82 -6.59 -11.28
C ALA A 146 8.91 -6.07 -12.73
N GLU A 147 8.34 -6.81 -13.69
CA GLU A 147 8.28 -6.40 -15.10
C GLU A 147 7.43 -5.13 -15.30
N ARG A 148 6.25 -5.05 -14.68
CA ARG A 148 5.40 -3.85 -14.71
C ARG A 148 6.15 -2.64 -14.12
N ALA A 149 6.84 -2.82 -13.00
CA ALA A 149 7.65 -1.77 -12.39
C ALA A 149 8.81 -1.31 -13.30
N ALA A 150 9.49 -2.25 -13.97
CA ALA A 150 10.55 -1.96 -14.92
C ALA A 150 10.02 -1.19 -16.15
N LYS A 151 8.91 -1.65 -16.75
CA LYS A 151 8.23 -0.96 -17.86
C LYS A 151 7.79 0.44 -17.46
N ALA A 152 7.15 0.60 -16.30
CA ALA A 152 6.74 1.90 -15.78
C ALA A 152 7.94 2.83 -15.54
N ARG A 153 9.09 2.31 -15.09
CA ARG A 153 10.33 3.07 -14.93
C ARG A 153 10.89 3.53 -16.28
N MET A 154 10.94 2.65 -17.28
CA MET A 154 11.40 3.00 -18.64
C MET A 154 10.54 4.10 -19.26
N THR A 155 9.22 3.96 -19.21
CA THR A 155 8.28 4.98 -19.71
C THR A 155 8.47 6.32 -19.02
N ARG A 156 8.65 6.31 -17.68
CA ARG A 156 8.89 7.54 -16.92
C ARG A 156 10.21 8.22 -17.29
N ASN A 157 11.29 7.45 -17.42
CA ASN A 157 12.60 7.98 -17.85
C ASN A 157 12.51 8.62 -19.24
N ARG A 158 11.80 7.97 -20.17
CA ARG A 158 11.52 8.52 -21.52
C ARG A 158 10.76 9.85 -21.44
N ASN A 159 9.68 9.91 -20.66
CA ASN A 159 8.87 11.12 -20.49
C ASN A 159 9.67 12.26 -19.83
N ARG A 160 10.52 11.94 -18.86
CA ARG A 160 11.43 12.92 -18.21
C ARG A 160 12.44 13.47 -19.22
N ALA A 161 13.06 12.62 -20.03
CA ALA A 161 13.98 13.04 -21.08
C ALA A 161 13.29 13.93 -22.12
N ALA A 162 12.08 13.59 -22.54
CA ALA A 162 11.29 14.43 -23.45
C ALA A 162 10.96 15.80 -22.84
N LYS A 163 10.53 15.84 -21.57
CA LYS A 163 10.24 17.10 -20.87
C LYS A 163 11.48 17.98 -20.70
N ALA A 164 12.66 17.39 -20.44
CA ALA A 164 13.91 18.15 -20.36
C ALA A 164 14.25 18.82 -21.70
N ARG A 165 14.03 18.13 -22.83
CA ARG A 165 14.26 18.69 -24.19
C ARG A 165 13.31 19.84 -24.51
N VAL A 166 12.06 19.81 -24.02
CA VAL A 166 11.06 20.88 -24.22
C VAL A 166 11.26 22.04 -23.24
N GLY A 167 11.60 21.77 -21.98
CA GLY A 167 11.81 22.79 -20.94
C GLY A 167 13.04 23.68 -21.17
N PHE A 168 14.04 23.21 -21.92
CA PHE A 168 15.18 24.03 -22.34
C PHE A 168 14.80 25.10 -23.40
N ARG A 169 13.65 24.95 -24.08
CA ARG A 169 13.21 25.89 -25.12
C ARG A 169 12.54 27.16 -24.61
N MET A 170 12.39 27.34 -23.30
CA MET A 170 11.83 28.55 -22.71
C MET A 170 12.79 29.11 -21.65
N SER A 171 13.63 30.06 -22.05
CA SER A 171 14.34 30.98 -21.16
C SER A 171 13.94 32.43 -21.50
N PRO A 172 13.90 33.33 -20.50
CA PRO A 172 12.95 34.45 -20.45
C PRO A 172 13.43 35.71 -21.20
N SER A 173 12.46 36.42 -21.77
CA SER A 173 12.44 37.83 -22.18
C SER A 173 13.75 38.63 -22.09
N LEU A 174 14.21 39.14 -23.23
CA LEU A 174 15.11 40.30 -23.31
C LEU A 174 14.61 41.39 -22.33
N ARG A 175 15.39 41.68 -21.28
CA ARG A 175 15.31 43.01 -20.65
C ARG A 175 15.87 43.98 -21.67
N MET A 176 14.98 44.74 -22.29
CA MET A 176 15.36 45.91 -23.07
C MET A 176 16.12 46.87 -22.15
N PRO A 177 17.29 47.40 -22.55
CA PRO A 177 17.98 48.39 -21.75
C PRO A 177 17.08 49.63 -21.65
N THR A 178 16.81 50.06 -20.42
CA THR A 178 16.17 51.35 -20.16
C THR A 178 17.01 52.44 -20.81
N ARG A 179 16.39 53.17 -21.74
CA ARG A 179 16.95 54.38 -22.36
C ARG A 179 17.41 55.31 -21.23
N ARG A 180 18.69 55.71 -21.25
CA ARG A 180 19.12 56.85 -20.43
C ARG A 180 18.48 58.07 -21.06
N ASP A 181 17.73 58.80 -20.25
CA ASP A 181 17.36 60.17 -20.57
C ASP A 181 18.63 61.01 -20.34
N ASP A 182 19.27 61.39 -21.45
CA ASP A 182 20.16 62.55 -21.49
C ASP A 182 19.34 63.71 -22.07
N GLU A 183 19.39 64.85 -21.38
CA GLU A 183 18.74 66.17 -21.63
C GLU A 183 17.26 66.37 -21.30
#